data_AF-A0AA38MXN1-F1
#
_entry.id   AF-A0AA38MXN1-F1
#
_cell.length_a   1.000
_cell.length_b   1.000
_cell.length_c   1.000
_cell.angle_alpha   90.00
_cell.angle_beta   90.00
_cell.angle_gamma   90.00
#
_symmetry.space_group_name_H-M   'P 1'
#
loop_
_entity.id
_entity.type
_entity.pdbx_description
1 polymer ?
#
loop_
_entity_poly.entity_id
_entity_poly.type
_entity_poly.pdbx_seq_one_letter_code
_entity_poly.pdbx_strand_id
1 'polypeptide(L)'
;MKSEVGLESEVGSSATSYSITGMQFVDDDNDDDSNIDNDDNSNLDNISTTLPSSHFLSLPRPSSSSLSWTPNPNPPPTPNPTPSPSHAHAPPPPPIVDTTTLAAHDFDVDPRTGFMPPHPPLPHLPPSLEGERYAEWETTLRVACESRLQLAVDTQGEGGGGGRGDAERRSEEWRGRVRKLPILSITPLLKSEVLLRRGHHVLAWILHFYIHTYPLHTPSIPIPPPLTLPLLQISHELQLPPVLTYSDDVLYNWGVLTSFTGTPSESHFYLTSARIELIGVRALEVMQSMLDELFVGDEIAVRRITRYLGELGEVIGEMERELRGMREGCVPEVFYNQIRPWFRGFDSIHPQRPWVFQGIDGIGLDAPPNPLPTHLSGPSAGQSSLIHALDIFLGVRHAEGEEEVLRKMRAYMPRHHRRFLAHLKESTRSLRGLVAGNDEGNGEGQEGGGEGGQGEGNEEKEGNDEGQEGEGEEEEEGKKMLVEAYNQAVGALRKLRDAHFGIVARYIIGPAASASAKVASAANSSAAAASADANAAVTSADDANVNVNADAATEGGGEGLRSRLKGTGGTDLARFLKSVRDDTKEAVISSK
;
A
#
# COMPACT_ATOMS: atom_id res chain seq x y z
N MET A 1 -69.80 14.49 -21.97
CA MET A 1 -68.66 14.33 -22.90
C MET A 1 -67.48 15.10 -22.31
N LYS A 2 -66.60 14.37 -21.60
CA LYS A 2 -65.14 14.22 -21.86
C LYS A 2 -64.32 15.40 -21.28
N SER A 3 -63.69 15.21 -20.10
CA SER A 3 -62.28 14.76 -19.85
C SER A 3 -61.35 15.99 -19.73
N GLU A 4 -60.42 16.23 -18.80
CA GLU A 4 -59.65 15.56 -17.72
C GLU A 4 -59.36 16.66 -16.65
N VAL A 5 -59.56 16.48 -15.34
CA VAL A 5 -58.68 15.88 -14.30
C VAL A 5 -57.24 16.43 -14.29
N GLY A 6 -56.94 17.25 -13.28
CA GLY A 6 -55.57 17.64 -12.92
C GLY A 6 -54.90 16.61 -12.01
N LEU A 7 -53.60 16.80 -11.78
CA LEU A 7 -52.90 16.49 -10.52
C LEU A 7 -51.43 16.91 -10.64
N GLU A 8 -50.97 17.51 -9.55
CA GLU A 8 -49.59 17.82 -9.21
C GLU A 8 -48.72 16.56 -9.25
N SER A 9 -47.46 16.67 -9.70
CA SER A 9 -46.47 15.60 -9.55
C SER A 9 -45.24 16.11 -8.79
N GLU A 10 -45.12 15.55 -7.59
CA GLU A 10 -43.98 15.62 -6.69
C GLU A 10 -42.71 15.05 -7.35
N VAL A 11 -41.59 15.75 -7.17
CA VAL A 11 -40.27 15.26 -7.56
C VAL A 11 -39.71 14.44 -6.38
N GLY A 12 -39.82 13.12 -6.49
CA GLY A 12 -39.27 12.17 -5.53
C GLY A 12 -37.74 12.12 -5.57
N SER A 13 -37.13 12.55 -4.47
CA SER A 13 -35.71 12.34 -4.14
C SER A 13 -35.52 10.90 -3.65
N SER A 14 -34.93 10.03 -4.47
CA SER A 14 -34.51 8.69 -4.03
C SER A 14 -33.08 8.76 -3.48
N ALA A 15 -32.97 8.91 -2.17
CA ALA A 15 -31.75 8.65 -1.42
C ALA A 15 -31.78 7.18 -0.98
N THR A 16 -30.95 6.34 -1.58
CA THR A 16 -30.79 4.94 -1.14
C THR A 16 -29.80 4.90 0.02
N SER A 17 -30.31 4.90 1.24
CA SER A 17 -29.54 4.62 2.45
C SER A 17 -29.30 3.12 2.57
N TYR A 18 -28.05 2.66 2.45
CA TYR A 18 -27.67 1.32 2.90
C TYR A 18 -27.38 1.37 4.40
N SER A 19 -28.36 0.96 5.20
CA SER A 19 -28.20 0.64 6.62
C SER A 19 -27.71 -0.79 6.74
N ILE A 20 -26.49 -1.02 7.22
CA ILE A 20 -26.01 -2.34 7.61
C ILE A 20 -26.49 -2.59 9.03
N THR A 21 -27.63 -3.27 9.16
CA THR A 21 -28.08 -3.86 10.43
C THR A 21 -28.99 -5.03 10.08
N GLY A 22 -28.57 -6.26 10.43
CA GLY A 22 -29.40 -7.45 10.28
C GLY A 22 -28.64 -8.70 9.89
N MET A 23 -27.95 -9.33 10.83
CA MET A 23 -27.71 -10.77 10.80
C MET A 23 -28.30 -11.31 12.11
N GLN A 24 -29.61 -11.60 12.05
CA GLN A 24 -30.34 -12.30 13.11
C GLN A 24 -30.03 -13.78 12.98
N PHE A 25 -29.62 -14.36 14.12
CA PHE A 25 -29.54 -15.80 14.34
C PHE A 25 -30.94 -16.41 14.19
N VAL A 26 -31.00 -17.54 13.49
CA VAL A 26 -32.17 -18.41 13.46
C VAL A 26 -31.91 -19.51 14.47
N ASP A 27 -32.69 -19.47 15.55
CA ASP A 27 -32.89 -20.58 16.47
C ASP A 27 -33.73 -21.65 15.77
N ASP A 28 -33.30 -22.91 15.80
CA ASP A 28 -34.17 -24.06 15.60
C ASP A 28 -33.71 -25.17 16.54
N ASP A 29 -34.46 -25.31 17.63
CA ASP A 29 -34.42 -26.43 18.57
C ASP A 29 -35.04 -27.67 17.90
N ASN A 30 -34.37 -28.82 18.00
CA ASN A 30 -35.04 -30.08 18.28
C ASN A 30 -34.08 -31.14 18.81
N ASP A 31 -34.44 -31.61 19.99
CA ASP A 31 -33.86 -32.71 20.78
C ASP A 31 -33.80 -34.05 20.02
N ASP A 32 -32.77 -34.86 20.29
CA ASP A 32 -32.97 -36.24 20.75
C ASP A 32 -31.70 -36.81 21.42
N ASP A 33 -31.95 -37.61 22.46
CA ASP A 33 -31.08 -38.12 23.51
C ASP A 33 -29.94 -39.08 23.06
N SER A 34 -28.79 -39.04 23.75
CA SER A 34 -28.35 -40.16 24.63
C SER A 34 -26.98 -39.95 25.28
N ASN A 35 -26.99 -40.06 26.61
CA ASN A 35 -25.90 -40.26 27.58
C ASN A 35 -24.61 -40.92 27.07
N ILE A 36 -23.46 -40.47 27.61
CA ILE A 36 -22.53 -41.30 28.41
C ILE A 36 -21.44 -40.43 29.08
N ASP A 37 -21.40 -40.56 30.41
CA ASP A 37 -20.31 -40.47 31.39
C ASP A 37 -19.45 -39.19 31.57
N ASN A 38 -19.65 -38.61 32.76
CA ASN A 38 -18.67 -37.86 33.53
C ASN A 38 -17.43 -38.72 33.81
N ASP A 39 -16.23 -38.14 33.70
CA ASP A 39 -15.30 -38.00 34.83
C ASP A 39 -14.03 -37.25 34.41
N ASP A 40 -13.50 -36.48 35.38
CA ASP A 40 -12.15 -35.91 35.49
C ASP A 40 -11.64 -34.93 34.41
N ASN A 41 -11.54 -33.64 34.76
CA ASN A 41 -10.25 -33.08 35.20
C ASN A 41 -10.39 -31.65 35.73
N SER A 42 -10.40 -31.51 37.06
CA SER A 42 -10.16 -30.26 37.76
C SER A 42 -8.66 -30.06 37.99
N ASN A 43 -8.02 -29.16 37.22
CA ASN A 43 -6.88 -28.31 37.63
C ASN A 43 -6.11 -27.81 36.40
N LEU A 44 -6.43 -26.62 35.88
CA LEU A 44 -5.49 -25.78 35.12
C LEU A 44 -5.92 -24.30 35.18
N ASP A 45 -6.08 -23.76 36.39
CA ASP A 45 -6.20 -22.31 36.62
C ASP A 45 -5.18 -21.87 37.67
N ASN A 46 -3.91 -21.68 37.26
CA ASN A 46 -2.97 -20.68 37.80
C ASN A 46 -1.55 -20.91 37.28
N ILE A 47 -1.20 -20.28 36.15
CA ILE A 47 0.12 -19.67 35.97
C ILE A 47 -0.11 -18.32 35.30
N SER A 48 -0.27 -17.29 36.12
CA SER A 48 -0.17 -15.89 35.71
C SER A 48 1.30 -15.55 35.53
N THR A 49 1.81 -15.64 34.31
CA THR A 49 3.09 -15.00 33.93
C THR A 49 2.77 -13.67 33.26
N THR A 50 2.61 -12.64 34.09
CA THR A 50 2.57 -11.26 33.65
C THR A 50 3.97 -10.83 33.20
N LEU A 51 4.06 -10.24 32.01
CA LEU A 51 5.30 -9.71 31.46
C LEU A 51 5.79 -8.49 32.29
N PRO A 52 7.11 -8.22 32.34
CA PRO A 52 7.64 -6.99 32.91
C PRO A 52 7.11 -5.76 32.15
N SER A 53 6.92 -4.64 32.84
CA SER A 53 6.43 -3.38 32.26
C SER A 53 7.34 -2.78 31.16
N SER A 54 8.49 -3.41 30.88
CA SER A 54 9.49 -3.04 29.88
C SER A 54 9.43 -3.87 28.59
N HIS A 55 8.44 -4.75 28.43
CA HIS A 55 8.29 -5.63 27.26
C HIS A 55 7.53 -4.96 26.10
N PHE A 56 8.04 -5.07 24.87
CA PHE A 56 7.64 -4.26 23.70
C PHE A 56 6.18 -4.42 23.22
N LEU A 57 5.43 -5.40 23.74
CA LEU A 57 4.03 -5.68 23.37
C LEU A 57 3.07 -5.85 24.56
N SER A 58 3.37 -5.26 25.72
CA SER A 58 2.43 -5.21 26.84
C SER A 58 1.18 -4.40 26.48
N LEU A 59 0.17 -5.04 25.89
CA LEU A 59 -1.15 -4.45 25.67
C LEU A 59 -1.93 -4.39 26.99
N PRO A 60 -2.56 -3.26 27.36
CA PRO A 60 -3.57 -3.26 28.40
C PRO A 60 -4.73 -4.18 27.95
N ARG A 61 -4.99 -5.25 28.71
CA ARG A 61 -6.19 -6.05 28.50
C ARG A 61 -7.42 -5.16 28.71
N PRO A 62 -8.44 -5.21 27.84
CA PRO A 62 -9.69 -4.52 28.11
C PRO A 62 -10.34 -5.15 29.34
N SER A 63 -10.44 -4.39 30.44
CA SER A 63 -11.26 -4.79 31.57
C SER A 63 -12.73 -4.76 31.15
N SER A 64 -13.41 -5.90 31.24
CA SER A 64 -14.86 -5.98 31.17
C SER A 64 -15.45 -5.31 32.42
N SER A 65 -15.67 -3.99 32.38
CA SER A 65 -16.57 -3.32 33.33
C SER A 65 -17.04 -1.97 32.79
N SER A 66 -18.30 -1.96 32.36
CA SER A 66 -19.28 -0.89 32.49
C SER A 66 -18.86 0.57 32.21
N LEU A 67 -19.41 1.07 31.11
CA LEU A 67 -19.90 2.44 30.94
C LEU A 67 -20.53 3.00 32.23
N SER A 68 -19.92 4.04 32.81
CA SER A 68 -20.68 5.10 33.49
C SER A 68 -19.88 6.41 33.45
N TRP A 69 -20.39 7.36 32.66
CA TRP A 69 -19.85 8.72 32.58
C TRP A 69 -20.66 9.59 33.56
N THR A 70 -20.03 10.09 34.61
CA THR A 70 -20.55 11.22 35.39
C THR A 70 -19.48 12.31 35.48
N PRO A 71 -19.83 13.59 35.32
CA PRO A 71 -18.87 14.69 35.31
C PRO A 71 -18.71 15.32 36.69
N ASN A 72 -17.48 15.50 37.17
CA ASN A 72 -17.17 16.50 38.22
C ASN A 72 -15.65 16.85 38.24
N PRO A 73 -15.21 17.94 38.91
CA PRO A 73 -14.43 18.99 38.27
C PRO A 73 -13.00 19.13 38.84
N ASN A 74 -12.19 19.94 38.16
CA ASN A 74 -10.83 20.43 38.45
C ASN A 74 -10.25 20.22 39.86
N PRO A 75 -8.97 19.76 39.98
CA PRO A 75 -8.15 19.97 41.17
C PRO A 75 -7.29 21.27 41.07
N PRO A 76 -6.82 21.83 42.21
CA PRO A 76 -6.17 23.14 42.29
C PRO A 76 -4.65 23.09 42.00
N PRO A 77 -3.98 24.24 41.79
CA PRO A 77 -2.56 24.27 41.41
C PRO A 77 -1.64 24.26 42.65
N THR A 78 -0.53 23.52 42.57
CA THR A 78 0.59 23.60 43.53
C THR A 78 1.84 24.24 42.91
N PRO A 79 2.69 24.91 43.70
CA PRO A 79 3.56 25.99 43.24
C PRO A 79 4.97 25.55 42.82
N ASN A 80 5.55 26.28 41.86
CA ASN A 80 6.96 26.19 41.45
C ASN A 80 7.93 26.65 42.56
N PRO A 81 9.12 26.04 42.69
CA PRO A 81 10.25 26.68 43.34
C PRO A 81 11.23 27.31 42.33
N THR A 82 11.69 28.51 42.68
CA THR A 82 12.73 29.34 42.04
C THR A 82 14.14 28.72 42.10
N PRO A 83 15.07 29.09 41.19
CA PRO A 83 16.40 28.48 41.10
C PRO A 83 17.45 29.24 41.94
N SER A 84 18.53 28.54 42.30
CA SER A 84 19.82 29.17 42.71
C SER A 84 20.99 28.43 42.02
N PRO A 85 22.10 29.13 41.73
CA PRO A 85 23.02 28.74 40.67
C PRO A 85 24.36 28.16 41.18
N SER A 86 25.13 27.65 40.21
CA SER A 86 26.57 27.31 40.22
C SER A 86 26.95 25.87 40.56
N HIS A 87 27.32 25.11 39.53
CA HIS A 87 28.71 24.64 39.31
C HIS A 87 28.84 24.07 37.90
N ALA A 88 29.88 24.49 37.19
CA ALA A 88 30.21 24.05 35.84
C ALA A 88 30.77 22.61 35.87
N HIS A 89 30.14 21.71 35.12
CA HIS A 89 30.74 20.44 34.69
C HIS A 89 30.20 20.02 33.31
N ALA A 90 31.02 19.26 32.61
CA ALA A 90 30.99 18.86 31.19
C ALA A 90 29.59 18.58 30.59
N PRO A 91 29.42 18.72 29.25
CA PRO A 91 28.16 18.34 28.59
C PRO A 91 27.82 16.89 28.96
N PRO A 92 26.58 16.61 29.41
CA PRO A 92 26.18 15.26 29.72
C PRO A 92 26.32 14.41 28.44
N PRO A 93 26.73 13.13 28.54
CA PRO A 93 26.60 12.22 27.42
C PRO A 93 25.15 12.28 26.91
N PRO A 94 24.92 12.12 25.60
CA PRO A 94 23.56 12.11 25.06
C PRO A 94 22.72 11.15 25.91
N PRO A 95 21.51 11.54 26.34
CA PRO A 95 20.67 10.66 27.13
C PRO A 95 20.57 9.35 26.36
N ILE A 96 21.00 8.26 27.01
CA ILE A 96 20.69 6.92 26.53
C ILE A 96 19.18 6.92 26.44
N VAL A 97 18.68 6.95 25.20
CA VAL A 97 17.26 6.98 24.94
C VAL A 97 16.73 5.68 25.52
N ASP A 98 15.95 5.81 26.58
CA ASP A 98 15.24 4.71 27.19
C ASP A 98 14.26 4.18 26.14
N THR A 99 14.59 3.05 25.50
CA THR A 99 13.82 2.48 24.37
C THR A 99 12.59 1.70 24.85
N THR A 100 12.17 1.87 26.10
CA THR A 100 11.15 1.05 26.79
C THR A 100 9.70 1.38 26.41
N THR A 101 9.46 2.19 25.39
CA THR A 101 8.10 2.51 24.91
C THR A 101 8.05 2.59 23.38
N LEU A 102 8.18 1.46 22.69
CA LEU A 102 7.92 1.31 21.25
C LEU A 102 6.55 0.65 21.07
N ALA A 103 5.46 1.42 21.23
CA ALA A 103 4.11 0.90 21.06
C ALA A 103 3.71 0.94 19.57
N ALA A 104 2.86 0.03 19.09
CA ALA A 104 2.29 0.06 17.73
C ALA A 104 1.65 1.42 17.35
N HIS A 105 1.24 2.20 18.36
CA HIS A 105 0.80 3.59 18.25
C HIS A 105 1.87 4.55 17.70
N ASP A 106 3.16 4.32 17.99
CA ASP A 106 4.28 5.16 17.50
C ASP A 106 4.52 5.00 15.99
N PHE A 107 3.95 3.94 15.42
CA PHE A 107 4.04 3.58 14.02
C PHE A 107 2.74 3.78 13.24
N ASP A 108 1.67 4.26 13.88
CA ASP A 108 0.34 4.37 13.26
C ASP A 108 -0.12 3.02 12.64
N VAL A 109 0.14 1.94 13.38
CA VAL A 109 -0.35 0.59 13.10
C VAL A 109 -1.34 0.22 14.19
N ASP A 110 -2.63 0.22 13.87
CA ASP A 110 -3.68 -0.07 14.84
C ASP A 110 -3.85 -1.59 15.01
N PRO A 111 -4.05 -2.11 16.22
CA PRO A 111 -4.28 -3.54 16.43
C PRO A 111 -5.50 -4.11 15.70
N ARG A 112 -6.52 -3.31 15.40
CA ARG A 112 -7.78 -3.78 14.78
C ARG A 112 -7.83 -3.50 13.28
N THR A 113 -7.08 -2.52 12.80
CA THR A 113 -7.11 -2.08 11.39
C THR A 113 -5.75 -2.11 10.69
N GLY A 114 -4.68 -2.46 11.40
CA GLY A 114 -3.33 -2.62 10.85
C GLY A 114 -2.81 -1.29 10.31
N PHE A 115 -2.37 -1.28 9.06
CA PHE A 115 -1.94 -0.05 8.38
C PHE A 115 -3.11 0.85 7.95
N MET A 116 -4.35 0.36 7.99
CA MET A 116 -5.53 1.20 7.79
C MET A 116 -5.76 2.07 9.05
N PRO A 117 -6.26 3.31 8.91
CA PRO A 117 -6.50 4.17 10.07
C PRO A 117 -7.54 3.58 11.04
N PRO A 118 -7.45 3.81 12.35
CA PRO A 118 -8.35 3.22 13.35
C PRO A 118 -9.81 3.70 13.28
N HIS A 119 -10.02 4.81 12.56
CA HIS A 119 -11.32 5.44 12.35
C HIS A 119 -11.51 5.72 10.86
N PRO A 120 -12.76 5.75 10.37
CA PRO A 120 -13.05 6.21 9.03
C PRO A 120 -12.35 7.56 8.72
N PRO A 121 -11.66 7.68 7.58
CA PRO A 121 -11.07 8.92 7.13
C PRO A 121 -12.09 10.05 7.13
N LEU A 122 -11.62 11.27 7.41
CA LEU A 122 -12.48 12.44 7.41
C LEU A 122 -13.15 12.60 6.02
N PRO A 123 -14.49 12.69 5.95
CA PRO A 123 -15.18 12.84 4.68
C PRO A 123 -14.97 14.23 4.07
N HIS A 124 -14.67 15.22 4.91
CA HIS A 124 -14.33 16.59 4.52
C HIS A 124 -13.49 17.28 5.61
N LEU A 125 -12.66 18.26 5.22
CA LEU A 125 -12.06 19.21 6.16
C LEU A 125 -13.16 19.99 6.91
N PRO A 126 -13.05 20.19 8.23
CA PRO A 126 -14.06 20.90 9.00
C PRO A 126 -14.29 22.32 8.48
N PRO A 127 -15.53 22.73 8.16
CA PRO A 127 -15.83 24.08 7.66
C PRO A 127 -15.42 25.19 8.64
N SER A 128 -15.43 24.93 9.95
CA SER A 128 -15.03 25.92 10.95
C SER A 128 -13.54 26.34 10.88
N LEU A 129 -12.70 25.62 10.12
CA LEU A 129 -11.28 25.95 9.95
C LEU A 129 -11.07 27.02 8.87
N GLU A 130 -10.17 27.96 9.16
CA GLU A 130 -9.80 29.08 8.27
C GLU A 130 -10.99 29.89 7.72
N GLY A 131 -12.05 30.03 8.51
CA GLY A 131 -13.25 30.78 8.11
C GLY A 131 -13.95 30.17 6.90
N GLU A 132 -14.13 28.84 6.89
CA GLU A 132 -14.81 28.07 5.83
C GLU A 132 -14.08 28.00 4.50
N ARG A 133 -12.88 28.56 4.38
CA ARG A 133 -12.15 28.60 3.11
C ARG A 133 -11.72 27.23 2.60
N TYR A 134 -11.42 26.26 3.46
CA TYR A 134 -11.11 24.89 3.01
C TYR A 134 -12.29 24.19 2.31
N ALA A 135 -13.53 24.67 2.51
CA ALA A 135 -14.69 24.15 1.78
C ALA A 135 -14.55 24.36 0.26
N GLU A 136 -13.71 25.31 -0.19
CA GLU A 136 -13.43 25.53 -1.61
C GLU A 136 -12.60 24.39 -2.23
N TRP A 137 -11.64 23.83 -1.49
CA TRP A 137 -10.90 22.63 -1.92
C TRP A 137 -11.84 21.44 -2.05
N GLU A 138 -12.63 21.18 -1.00
CA GLU A 138 -13.59 20.07 -0.96
C GLU A 138 -14.65 20.20 -2.07
N THR A 139 -15.19 21.41 -2.27
CA THR A 139 -16.14 21.69 -3.35
C THR A 139 -15.50 21.49 -4.71
N THR A 140 -14.24 21.92 -4.90
CA THR A 140 -13.53 21.76 -6.17
C THR A 140 -13.35 20.29 -6.53
N LEU A 141 -12.94 19.45 -5.57
CA LEU A 141 -12.83 18.01 -5.76
C LEU A 141 -14.18 17.37 -6.05
N ARG A 142 -15.19 17.67 -5.22
CA ARG A 142 -16.55 17.13 -5.39
C ARG A 142 -17.12 17.44 -6.77
N VAL A 143 -16.97 18.69 -7.23
CA VAL A 143 -17.41 19.10 -8.58
C VAL A 143 -16.65 18.34 -9.67
N ALA A 144 -15.37 18.01 -9.49
CA ALA A 144 -14.62 17.20 -10.45
C ALA A 144 -15.23 15.79 -10.60
N CYS A 145 -15.50 15.13 -9.47
CA CYS A 145 -16.13 13.82 -9.43
C CYS A 145 -17.55 13.83 -10.02
N GLU A 146 -18.40 14.75 -9.58
CA GLU A 146 -19.80 14.86 -10.04
C GLU A 146 -19.91 15.23 -11.51
N SER A 147 -19.00 16.07 -12.02
CA SER A 147 -18.97 16.48 -13.43
C SER A 147 -18.51 15.37 -14.36
N ARG A 148 -18.02 14.23 -13.81
CA ARG A 148 -17.45 13.10 -14.56
C ARG A 148 -16.46 13.58 -15.61
N LEU A 149 -15.46 14.34 -15.17
CA LEU A 149 -14.43 14.87 -16.05
C LEU A 149 -13.78 13.73 -16.85
N GLN A 150 -13.44 14.03 -18.10
CA GLN A 150 -12.90 13.04 -19.03
C GLN A 150 -11.42 13.32 -19.27
N LEU A 151 -10.65 12.25 -19.45
CA LEU A 151 -9.24 12.33 -19.83
C LEU A 151 -9.07 13.18 -21.10
N ALA A 152 -7.98 13.94 -21.17
CA ALA A 152 -7.60 14.63 -22.39
C ALA A 152 -7.30 13.60 -23.49
N VAL A 153 -7.74 13.90 -24.71
CA VAL A 153 -7.61 13.04 -25.88
C VAL A 153 -7.06 13.83 -27.05
N ASP A 154 -6.29 13.18 -27.93
CA ASP A 154 -5.72 13.83 -29.12
C ASP A 154 -6.82 14.00 -30.17
N THR A 155 -6.94 15.21 -30.72
CA THR A 155 -8.07 15.66 -31.55
C THR A 155 -7.69 15.90 -33.01
N GLN A 156 -6.51 15.48 -33.47
CA GLN A 156 -6.12 15.64 -34.87
C GLN A 156 -6.78 14.66 -35.87
N GLY A 157 -7.70 13.80 -35.42
CA GLY A 157 -8.43 12.84 -36.28
C GLY A 157 -9.93 13.11 -36.31
N GLU A 158 -10.46 13.28 -37.52
CA GLU A 158 -11.85 13.54 -37.91
C GLU A 158 -12.91 12.79 -37.09
N GLY A 159 -14.00 13.49 -36.73
CA GLY A 159 -15.18 12.89 -36.10
C GLY A 159 -15.90 13.85 -35.17
N GLY A 160 -16.60 14.82 -35.75
CA GLY A 160 -17.47 15.75 -35.03
C GLY A 160 -18.60 15.03 -34.31
N GLY A 161 -18.53 15.02 -32.99
CA GLY A 161 -19.67 14.75 -32.12
C GLY A 161 -19.74 15.85 -31.07
N GLY A 162 -20.85 16.60 -31.01
CA GLY A 162 -21.01 17.77 -30.12
C GLY A 162 -20.67 17.51 -28.64
N GLY A 163 -20.84 16.26 -28.17
CA GLY A 163 -20.51 15.88 -26.79
C GLY A 163 -19.02 15.90 -26.41
N ARG A 164 -18.10 15.88 -27.39
CA ARG A 164 -16.63 15.88 -27.12
C ARG A 164 -16.11 17.29 -26.83
N GLY A 165 -16.60 18.29 -27.57
CA GLY A 165 -16.32 19.70 -27.27
C GLY A 165 -16.89 20.14 -25.93
N ASP A 166 -18.06 19.63 -25.55
CA ASP A 166 -18.64 19.87 -24.24
C ASP A 166 -17.81 19.30 -23.09
N ALA A 167 -17.25 18.09 -23.25
CA ALA A 167 -16.39 17.50 -22.23
C ALA A 167 -15.09 18.32 -22.02
N GLU A 168 -14.44 18.75 -23.10
CA GLU A 168 -13.25 19.59 -23.02
C GLU A 168 -13.56 20.96 -22.41
N ARG A 169 -14.68 21.59 -22.80
CA ARG A 169 -15.16 22.83 -22.21
C ARG A 169 -15.42 22.70 -20.71
N ARG A 170 -16.10 21.63 -20.26
CA ARG A 170 -16.32 21.37 -18.82
C ARG A 170 -15.02 21.22 -18.04
N SER A 171 -14.06 20.49 -18.61
CA SER A 171 -12.74 20.33 -18.01
C SER A 171 -11.99 21.66 -17.92
N GLU A 172 -12.05 22.50 -18.96
CA GLU A 172 -11.42 23.83 -18.94
C GLU A 172 -12.11 24.80 -17.96
N GLU A 173 -13.44 24.78 -17.87
CA GLU A 173 -14.18 25.56 -16.88
C GLU A 173 -13.80 25.16 -15.45
N TRP A 174 -13.68 23.85 -15.19
CA TRP A 174 -13.24 23.34 -13.89
C TRP A 174 -11.78 23.73 -13.59
N ARG A 175 -10.84 23.55 -14.53
CA ARG A 175 -9.45 24.03 -14.36
C ARG A 175 -9.37 25.54 -14.18
N GLY A 176 -10.25 26.30 -14.85
CA GLY A 176 -10.42 27.73 -14.68
C GLY A 176 -10.82 28.12 -13.26
N ARG A 177 -11.65 27.31 -12.59
CA ARG A 177 -11.96 27.45 -11.16
C ARG A 177 -10.74 27.15 -10.28
N VAL A 178 -10.02 26.06 -10.54
CA VAL A 178 -8.80 25.68 -9.81
C VAL A 178 -7.77 26.82 -9.84
N ARG A 179 -7.55 27.45 -11.00
CA ARG A 179 -6.62 28.59 -11.15
C ARG A 179 -7.03 29.85 -10.38
N LYS A 180 -8.33 30.01 -10.07
CA LYS A 180 -8.89 31.17 -9.37
C LYS A 180 -9.07 30.94 -7.87
N LEU A 181 -8.78 29.74 -7.36
CA LEU A 181 -8.82 29.46 -5.92
C LEU A 181 -7.87 30.41 -5.18
N PRO A 182 -8.19 30.83 -3.95
CA PRO A 182 -7.23 31.48 -3.08
C PRO A 182 -6.13 30.50 -2.66
N ILE A 183 -4.93 31.02 -2.45
CA ILE A 183 -3.85 30.27 -1.81
C ILE A 183 -4.17 30.20 -0.31
N LEU A 184 -4.54 29.03 0.18
CA LEU A 184 -4.88 28.82 1.59
C LEU A 184 -3.64 28.42 2.40
N SER A 185 -3.56 28.89 3.64
CA SER A 185 -2.47 28.52 4.54
C SER A 185 -2.69 27.11 5.08
N ILE A 186 -1.64 26.32 5.27
CA ILE A 186 -1.78 24.99 5.89
C ILE A 186 -1.70 25.05 7.43
N THR A 187 -1.42 26.23 8.02
CA THR A 187 -1.18 26.39 9.46
C THR A 187 -2.30 25.81 10.34
N PRO A 188 -3.60 26.02 10.02
CA PRO A 188 -4.68 25.37 10.76
C PRO A 188 -4.67 23.84 10.73
N LEU A 189 -4.15 23.23 9.66
CA LEU A 189 -4.10 21.78 9.47
C LEU A 189 -2.97 21.12 10.26
N LEU A 190 -1.88 21.85 10.56
CA LEU A 190 -0.73 21.36 11.33
C LEU A 190 -1.08 20.82 12.72
N LYS A 191 -2.27 21.15 13.23
CA LYS A 191 -2.77 20.69 14.53
C LYS A 191 -3.12 19.20 14.57
N SER A 192 -3.32 18.57 13.42
CA SER A 192 -3.71 17.16 13.33
C SER A 192 -3.19 16.52 12.06
N GLU A 193 -2.49 15.40 12.20
CA GLU A 193 -2.04 14.63 11.05
C GLU A 193 -3.22 14.11 10.22
N VAL A 194 -4.39 13.87 10.83
CA VAL A 194 -5.63 13.48 10.12
C VAL A 194 -6.12 14.61 9.20
N LEU A 195 -6.00 15.87 9.64
CA LEU A 195 -6.34 17.03 8.81
C LEU A 195 -5.35 17.19 7.66
N LEU A 196 -4.05 17.00 7.92
CA LEU A 196 -3.02 17.01 6.88
C LEU A 196 -3.26 15.90 5.85
N ARG A 197 -3.55 14.66 6.28
CA ARG A 197 -3.88 13.53 5.40
C ARG A 197 -5.09 13.85 4.52
N ARG A 198 -6.16 14.41 5.10
CA ARG A 198 -7.32 14.84 4.31
C ARG A 198 -6.96 15.96 3.32
N GLY A 199 -6.17 16.94 3.73
CA GLY A 199 -5.69 18.00 2.84
C GLY A 199 -4.85 17.45 1.69
N HIS A 200 -3.95 16.51 1.97
CA HIS A 200 -3.15 15.81 0.96
C HIS A 200 -4.04 15.05 -0.03
N HIS A 201 -4.96 14.22 0.48
CA HIS A 201 -5.95 13.49 -0.32
C HIS A 201 -6.66 14.44 -1.28
N VAL A 202 -7.27 15.51 -0.76
CA VAL A 202 -8.07 16.42 -1.59
C VAL A 202 -7.22 17.09 -2.67
N LEU A 203 -6.05 17.62 -2.32
CA LEU A 203 -5.19 18.34 -3.27
C LEU A 203 -4.51 17.41 -4.28
N ALA A 204 -4.09 16.20 -3.88
CA ALA A 204 -3.49 15.22 -4.78
C ALA A 204 -4.50 14.71 -5.82
N TRP A 205 -5.75 14.49 -5.41
CA TRP A 205 -6.84 14.15 -6.34
C TRP A 205 -7.15 15.30 -7.30
N ILE A 206 -7.24 16.55 -6.81
CA ILE A 206 -7.41 17.74 -7.68
C ILE A 206 -6.24 17.85 -8.66
N LEU A 207 -5.00 17.62 -8.22
CA LEU A 207 -3.82 17.59 -9.09
C LEU A 207 -4.00 16.59 -10.22
N HIS A 208 -4.36 15.35 -9.92
CA HIS A 208 -4.56 14.31 -10.92
C HIS A 208 -5.69 14.64 -11.90
N PHE A 209 -6.83 15.17 -11.43
CA PHE A 209 -7.86 15.69 -12.34
C PHE A 209 -7.35 16.83 -13.23
N TYR A 210 -6.54 17.74 -12.68
CA TYR A 210 -6.00 18.89 -13.40
C TYR A 210 -5.04 18.48 -14.51
N ILE A 211 -4.05 17.64 -14.20
CA ILE A 211 -3.04 17.22 -15.17
C ILE A 211 -3.62 16.33 -16.28
N HIS A 212 -4.53 15.42 -15.93
CA HIS A 212 -5.02 14.40 -16.87
C HIS A 212 -6.15 14.91 -17.76
N THR A 213 -6.78 16.02 -17.39
CA THR A 213 -7.71 16.74 -18.26
C THR A 213 -7.02 17.80 -19.13
N TYR A 214 -5.74 18.11 -18.89
CA TYR A 214 -5.03 19.19 -19.56
C TYR A 214 -4.75 18.85 -21.05
N PRO A 215 -5.07 19.74 -22.02
CA PRO A 215 -5.02 19.41 -23.45
C PRO A 215 -3.67 18.84 -23.90
N LEU A 216 -3.68 17.77 -24.70
CA LEU A 216 -2.46 17.01 -25.03
C LEU A 216 -1.47 17.76 -25.92
N HIS A 217 -1.94 18.76 -26.68
CA HIS A 217 -1.12 19.56 -27.59
C HIS A 217 -0.24 20.61 -26.88
N THR A 218 -0.37 20.79 -25.55
CA THR A 218 0.48 21.76 -24.85
C THR A 218 1.80 21.12 -24.41
N PRO A 219 2.94 21.82 -24.58
CA PRO A 219 4.26 21.27 -24.32
C PRO A 219 4.53 21.04 -22.82
N SER A 220 3.90 21.81 -21.94
CA SER A 220 3.98 21.66 -20.48
C SER A 220 2.59 21.78 -19.83
N ILE A 221 2.51 21.37 -18.56
CA ILE A 221 1.31 21.48 -17.72
C ILE A 221 1.61 22.45 -16.58
N PRO A 222 1.18 23.72 -16.65
CA PRO A 222 1.31 24.68 -15.57
C PRO A 222 0.30 24.38 -14.45
N ILE A 223 0.81 23.96 -13.30
CA ILE A 223 0.04 23.71 -12.08
C ILE A 223 -0.01 25.01 -11.27
N PRO A 224 -1.20 25.56 -10.98
CA PRO A 224 -1.31 26.92 -10.46
C PRO A 224 -0.90 27.03 -8.98
N PRO A 225 -0.49 28.21 -8.50
CA PRO A 225 -0.05 28.41 -7.11
C PRO A 225 -1.05 27.97 -6.02
N PRO A 226 -2.38 28.17 -6.15
CA PRO A 226 -3.37 27.72 -5.17
C PRO A 226 -3.39 26.20 -4.94
N LEU A 227 -2.87 25.42 -5.89
CA LEU A 227 -2.71 23.98 -5.77
C LEU A 227 -1.27 23.62 -5.40
N THR A 228 -0.30 24.22 -6.08
CA THR A 228 1.14 23.96 -5.89
C THR A 228 1.60 24.19 -4.44
N LEU A 229 1.33 25.38 -3.90
CA LEU A 229 1.91 25.81 -2.63
C LEU A 229 1.42 24.98 -1.44
N PRO A 230 0.10 24.83 -1.20
CA PRO A 230 -0.37 24.03 -0.08
C PRO A 230 -0.06 22.54 -0.24
N LEU A 231 -0.09 21.99 -1.46
CA LEU A 231 0.25 20.59 -1.67
C LEU A 231 1.72 20.32 -1.31
N LEU A 232 2.66 21.14 -1.80
CA LEU A 232 4.08 20.99 -1.45
C LEU A 232 4.33 21.10 0.05
N GLN A 233 3.66 22.03 0.72
CA GLN A 233 3.79 22.21 2.17
C GLN A 233 3.21 21.00 2.93
N ILE A 234 2.01 20.54 2.60
CA ILE A 234 1.41 19.35 3.26
C ILE A 234 2.25 18.10 3.01
N SER A 235 2.69 17.90 1.77
CA SER A 235 3.58 16.79 1.38
C SER A 235 4.89 16.81 2.18
N HIS A 236 5.51 17.99 2.36
CA HIS A 236 6.67 18.15 3.23
C HIS A 236 6.36 17.71 4.68
N GLU A 237 5.27 18.22 5.27
CA GLU A 237 4.89 17.89 6.65
C GLU A 237 4.58 16.41 6.86
N LEU A 238 3.91 15.77 5.90
CA LEU A 238 3.62 14.33 5.93
C LEU A 238 4.82 13.46 5.52
N GLN A 239 5.87 14.08 4.98
CA GLN A 239 6.99 13.41 4.31
C GLN A 239 6.54 12.49 3.17
N LEU A 240 5.48 12.87 2.47
CA LEU A 240 4.95 12.20 1.28
C LEU A 240 5.29 13.01 0.03
N PRO A 241 5.37 12.40 -1.15
CA PRO A 241 5.55 13.15 -2.39
C PRO A 241 4.26 13.92 -2.77
N PRO A 242 4.36 15.07 -3.47
CA PRO A 242 3.22 15.87 -3.92
C PRO A 242 2.52 15.28 -5.15
N VAL A 243 2.06 14.04 -5.01
CA VAL A 243 1.38 13.24 -6.03
C VAL A 243 0.42 12.27 -5.33
N LEU A 244 -0.58 11.78 -6.05
CA LEU A 244 -1.49 10.77 -5.51
C LEU A 244 -0.73 9.48 -5.16
N THR A 245 -0.91 9.01 -3.94
CA THR A 245 -0.27 7.80 -3.40
C THR A 245 -1.27 6.68 -3.15
N TYR A 246 -0.77 5.46 -2.93
CA TYR A 246 -1.60 4.34 -2.49
C TYR A 246 -2.34 4.63 -1.18
N SER A 247 -1.73 5.40 -0.28
CA SER A 247 -2.39 5.80 0.97
C SER A 247 -3.62 6.69 0.72
N ASP A 248 -3.58 7.57 -0.29
CA ASP A 248 -4.71 8.39 -0.70
C ASP A 248 -5.81 7.57 -1.40
N ASP A 249 -5.43 6.60 -2.24
CA ASP A 249 -6.38 5.79 -3.02
C ASP A 249 -7.07 4.70 -2.21
N VAL A 250 -6.39 4.14 -1.21
CA VAL A 250 -6.83 2.96 -0.48
C VAL A 250 -7.00 3.26 1.01
N LEU A 251 -5.93 3.63 1.71
CA LEU A 251 -5.96 3.74 3.18
C LEU A 251 -6.87 4.86 3.66
N TYR A 252 -6.91 5.99 2.95
CA TYR A 252 -7.67 7.19 3.30
C TYR A 252 -8.94 7.38 2.47
N ASN A 253 -9.33 6.38 1.66
CA ASN A 253 -10.50 6.41 0.77
C ASN A 253 -11.55 5.35 1.13
N TRP A 254 -11.84 5.16 2.43
CA TRP A 254 -12.77 4.14 2.90
C TRP A 254 -14.15 4.29 2.29
N GLY A 255 -14.78 3.19 1.88
CA GLY A 255 -16.10 3.24 1.26
C GLY A 255 -16.14 4.02 -0.05
N VAL A 256 -14.97 4.29 -0.66
CA VAL A 256 -14.82 5.01 -1.93
C VAL A 256 -15.37 6.43 -1.83
N LEU A 257 -14.81 7.23 -0.89
CA LEU A 257 -15.12 8.66 -0.73
C LEU A 257 -14.85 9.46 -2.01
N THR A 258 -13.86 9.05 -2.79
CA THR A 258 -13.42 9.75 -4.01
C THR A 258 -13.12 8.74 -5.11
N SER A 259 -13.52 9.10 -6.34
CA SER A 259 -13.37 8.29 -7.53
C SER A 259 -13.23 9.18 -8.77
N PHE A 260 -12.39 8.77 -9.71
CA PHE A 260 -12.15 9.49 -10.97
C PHE A 260 -13.27 9.28 -11.96
N THR A 261 -13.73 8.03 -12.08
CA THR A 261 -14.65 7.58 -13.13
C THR A 261 -16.06 7.33 -12.61
N GLY A 262 -16.22 7.09 -11.30
CA GLY A 262 -17.46 6.64 -10.68
C GLY A 262 -17.91 5.25 -11.14
N THR A 263 -17.02 4.48 -11.79
CA THR A 263 -17.38 3.16 -12.32
C THR A 263 -17.35 2.09 -11.24
N PRO A 264 -18.22 1.06 -11.32
CA PRO A 264 -18.18 -0.07 -10.39
C PRO A 264 -16.81 -0.76 -10.35
N SER A 265 -16.10 -0.81 -11.48
CA SER A 265 -14.76 -1.40 -11.56
C SER A 265 -13.70 -0.62 -10.80
N GLU A 266 -13.83 0.70 -10.69
CA GLU A 266 -12.93 1.54 -9.89
C GLU A 266 -13.21 1.32 -8.40
N SER A 267 -14.47 1.37 -7.99
CA SER A 267 -14.87 1.06 -6.61
C SER A 267 -14.40 -0.33 -6.19
N HIS A 268 -14.59 -1.34 -7.04
CA HIS A 268 -14.14 -2.72 -6.76
C HIS A 268 -12.62 -2.81 -6.62
N PHE A 269 -11.86 -2.05 -7.43
CA PHE A 269 -10.40 -2.02 -7.36
C PHE A 269 -9.90 -1.48 -6.02
N TYR A 270 -10.46 -0.35 -5.54
CA TYR A 270 -10.11 0.20 -4.23
C TYR A 270 -10.57 -0.72 -3.09
N LEU A 271 -11.80 -1.24 -3.14
CA LEU A 271 -12.35 -2.09 -2.07
C LEU A 271 -11.60 -3.42 -1.94
N THR A 272 -11.24 -4.06 -3.05
CA THR A 272 -10.41 -5.28 -3.02
C THR A 272 -9.06 -5.00 -2.36
N SER A 273 -8.43 -3.87 -2.71
CA SER A 273 -7.15 -3.45 -2.11
C SER A 273 -7.28 -3.19 -0.60
N ALA A 274 -8.33 -2.47 -0.18
CA ALA A 274 -8.60 -2.19 1.23
C ALA A 274 -8.91 -3.46 2.04
N ARG A 275 -9.62 -4.43 1.46
CA ARG A 275 -9.90 -5.72 2.12
C ARG A 275 -8.64 -6.54 2.33
N ILE A 276 -7.71 -6.54 1.37
CA ILE A 276 -6.39 -7.18 1.55
C ILE A 276 -5.63 -6.53 2.71
N GLU A 277 -5.65 -5.21 2.82
CA GLU A 277 -5.04 -4.50 3.96
C GLU A 277 -5.69 -4.90 5.30
N LEU A 278 -7.02 -5.08 5.34
CA LEU A 278 -7.74 -5.51 6.54
C LEU A 278 -7.52 -7.00 6.89
N ILE A 279 -7.40 -7.89 5.89
CA ILE A 279 -6.96 -9.28 6.12
C ILE A 279 -5.54 -9.27 6.69
N GLY A 280 -4.71 -8.31 6.27
CA GLY A 280 -3.38 -8.03 6.79
C GLY A 280 -3.26 -7.81 8.29
N VAL A 281 -4.34 -7.40 8.96
CA VAL A 281 -4.36 -7.23 10.42
C VAL A 281 -3.99 -8.54 11.12
N ARG A 282 -4.63 -9.64 10.73
CA ARG A 282 -4.34 -10.96 11.28
C ARG A 282 -2.91 -11.41 10.98
N ALA A 283 -2.37 -11.06 9.82
CA ALA A 283 -0.96 -11.35 9.51
C ALA A 283 -0.02 -10.61 10.46
N LEU A 284 -0.29 -9.32 10.74
CA LEU A 284 0.49 -8.53 11.69
C LEU A 284 0.39 -9.07 13.12
N GLU A 285 -0.80 -9.48 13.58
CA GLU A 285 -1.01 -10.11 14.90
C GLU A 285 -0.24 -11.43 15.05
N VAL A 286 -0.23 -12.25 14.00
CA VAL A 286 0.48 -13.54 13.98
C VAL A 286 1.99 -13.32 13.92
N MET A 287 2.46 -12.34 13.12
CA MET A 287 3.87 -11.90 13.11
C MET A 287 4.32 -11.41 14.47
N GLN A 288 3.49 -10.60 15.12
CA GLN A 288 3.71 -10.08 16.46
C GLN A 288 3.88 -11.23 17.47
N SER A 289 2.95 -12.19 17.46
CA SER A 289 2.99 -13.37 18.35
C SER A 289 4.26 -14.20 18.14
N MET A 290 4.74 -14.35 16.90
CA MET A 290 6.00 -15.04 16.62
C MET A 290 7.22 -14.27 17.12
N LEU A 291 7.24 -12.93 17.05
CA LEU A 291 8.33 -12.14 17.61
C LEU A 291 8.42 -12.29 19.14
N ASP A 292 7.28 -12.38 19.82
CA ASP A 292 7.22 -12.67 21.26
C ASP A 292 7.84 -14.04 21.59
N GLU A 293 7.47 -15.09 20.84
CA GLU A 293 8.04 -16.43 21.03
C GLU A 293 9.53 -16.50 20.65
N LEU A 294 9.96 -15.76 19.62
CA LEU A 294 11.38 -15.65 19.24
C LEU A 294 12.23 -15.07 20.37
N PHE A 295 11.66 -14.20 21.22
CA PHE A 295 12.35 -13.68 22.40
C PHE A 295 12.52 -14.74 23.50
N VAL A 296 11.49 -15.56 23.72
CA VAL A 296 11.53 -16.67 24.70
C VAL A 296 12.55 -17.73 24.27
N GLY A 297 12.44 -18.25 23.06
CA GLY A 297 13.44 -19.11 22.42
C GLY A 297 13.58 -20.54 22.98
N ASP A 298 12.62 -21.03 23.78
CA ASP A 298 12.59 -22.43 24.22
C ASP A 298 11.88 -23.36 23.22
N GLU A 299 11.90 -24.67 23.46
CA GLU A 299 11.26 -25.66 22.57
C GLU A 299 9.74 -25.45 22.43
N ILE A 300 9.08 -24.98 23.49
CA ILE A 300 7.64 -24.70 23.48
C ILE A 300 7.38 -23.50 22.55
N ALA A 301 8.21 -22.47 22.63
CA ALA A 301 8.17 -21.31 21.76
C ALA A 301 8.37 -21.71 20.29
N VAL A 302 9.33 -22.60 20.00
CA VAL A 302 9.51 -23.15 18.65
C VAL A 302 8.26 -23.86 18.14
N ARG A 303 7.63 -24.72 18.96
CA ARG A 303 6.37 -25.39 18.59
C ARG A 303 5.24 -24.40 18.32
N ARG A 304 5.15 -23.31 19.09
CA ARG A 304 4.17 -22.24 18.86
C ARG A 304 4.45 -21.47 17.58
N ILE A 305 5.72 -21.13 17.31
CA ILE A 305 6.15 -20.50 16.05
C ILE A 305 5.75 -21.39 14.86
N THR A 306 5.97 -22.70 14.93
CA THR A 306 5.53 -23.64 13.87
C THR A 306 4.03 -23.54 13.60
N ARG A 307 3.20 -23.46 14.65
CA ARG A 307 1.75 -23.26 14.48
C ARG A 307 1.42 -21.89 13.89
N TYR A 308 2.04 -20.82 14.39
CA TYR A 308 1.83 -19.46 13.89
C TYR A 308 2.27 -19.29 12.43
N LEU A 309 3.31 -20.00 11.99
CA LEU A 309 3.72 -20.04 10.59
C LEU A 309 2.65 -20.66 9.68
N GLY A 310 2.01 -21.75 10.13
CA GLY A 310 0.86 -22.33 9.44
C GLY A 310 -0.28 -21.33 9.31
N GLU A 311 -0.64 -20.66 10.41
CA GLU A 311 -1.68 -19.62 10.44
C GLU A 311 -1.34 -18.44 9.52
N LEU A 312 -0.09 -17.96 9.53
CA LEU A 312 0.37 -16.91 8.62
C LEU A 312 0.22 -17.34 7.15
N GLY A 313 0.55 -18.59 6.83
CA GLY A 313 0.36 -19.16 5.50
C GLY A 313 -1.11 -19.15 5.06
N GLU A 314 -2.04 -19.47 5.97
CA GLU A 314 -3.48 -19.42 5.71
C GLU A 314 -3.97 -17.98 5.47
N VAL A 315 -3.53 -17.02 6.28
CA VAL A 315 -3.90 -15.60 6.13
C VAL A 315 -3.37 -15.05 4.81
N ILE A 316 -2.12 -15.33 4.43
CA ILE A 316 -1.58 -14.93 3.12
C ILE A 316 -2.35 -15.60 1.99
N GLY A 317 -2.76 -16.86 2.16
CA GLY A 317 -3.65 -17.56 1.22
C GLY A 317 -5.02 -16.90 1.08
N GLU A 318 -5.54 -16.29 2.14
CA GLU A 318 -6.78 -15.50 2.11
C GLU A 318 -6.62 -14.20 1.33
N MET A 319 -5.51 -13.45 1.55
CA MET A 319 -5.17 -12.27 0.74
C MET A 319 -5.08 -12.62 -0.75
N GLU A 320 -4.53 -13.78 -1.07
CA GLU A 320 -4.41 -14.29 -2.44
C GLU A 320 -5.77 -14.54 -3.09
N ARG A 321 -6.71 -15.14 -2.35
CA ARG A 321 -8.08 -15.35 -2.82
C ARG A 321 -8.81 -14.01 -3.04
N GLU A 322 -8.69 -13.07 -2.11
CA GLU A 322 -9.29 -11.72 -2.27
C GLU A 322 -8.73 -11.02 -3.52
N LEU A 323 -7.41 -11.10 -3.75
CA LEU A 323 -6.79 -10.54 -4.95
C LEU A 323 -7.31 -11.19 -6.24
N ARG A 324 -7.58 -12.50 -6.24
CA ARG A 324 -8.21 -13.18 -7.39
C ARG A 324 -9.64 -12.71 -7.63
N GLY A 325 -10.37 -12.39 -6.56
CA GLY A 325 -11.73 -11.82 -6.59
C GLY A 325 -11.83 -10.46 -7.31
N MET A 326 -10.70 -9.80 -7.59
CA MET A 326 -10.64 -8.62 -8.47
C MET A 326 -11.37 -8.85 -9.82
N ARG A 327 -11.33 -10.09 -10.33
CA ARG A 327 -11.93 -10.51 -11.60
C ARG A 327 -13.45 -10.44 -11.65
N GLU A 328 -14.09 -10.40 -10.49
CA GLU A 328 -15.55 -10.48 -10.36
C GLU A 328 -16.21 -9.12 -10.55
N GLY A 329 -15.57 -8.03 -10.10
CA GLY A 329 -16.13 -6.68 -10.18
C GLY A 329 -15.31 -5.66 -10.97
N CYS A 330 -14.05 -5.95 -11.31
CA CYS A 330 -13.19 -5.06 -12.10
C CYS A 330 -13.06 -5.56 -13.54
N VAL A 331 -13.59 -4.82 -14.52
CA VAL A 331 -13.48 -5.19 -15.94
C VAL A 331 -12.11 -4.74 -16.50
N PRO A 332 -11.31 -5.63 -17.10
CA PRO A 332 -9.96 -5.30 -17.57
C PRO A 332 -9.89 -4.11 -18.54
N GLU A 333 -10.81 -4.04 -19.50
CA GLU A 333 -10.84 -2.93 -20.47
C GLU A 333 -11.25 -1.59 -19.83
N VAL A 334 -12.14 -1.62 -18.82
CA VAL A 334 -12.51 -0.41 -18.07
C VAL A 334 -11.33 0.06 -17.23
N PHE A 335 -10.67 -0.86 -16.52
CA PHE A 335 -9.47 -0.54 -15.77
C PHE A 335 -8.38 0.05 -16.64
N TYR A 336 -8.03 -0.61 -17.75
CA TYR A 336 -6.92 -0.20 -18.59
C TYR A 336 -7.15 1.14 -19.30
N ASN A 337 -8.35 1.36 -19.85
CA ASN A 337 -8.63 2.51 -20.70
C ASN A 337 -9.24 3.70 -19.94
N GLN A 338 -9.97 3.46 -18.85
CA GLN A 338 -10.74 4.50 -18.16
C GLN A 338 -10.19 4.84 -16.78
N ILE A 339 -9.64 3.87 -16.04
CA ILE A 339 -9.19 4.08 -14.64
C ILE A 339 -7.69 4.34 -14.57
N ARG A 340 -6.87 3.38 -15.03
CA ARG A 340 -5.40 3.43 -14.99
C ARG A 340 -4.78 4.72 -15.52
N PRO A 341 -5.30 5.39 -16.57
CA PRO A 341 -4.71 6.64 -17.03
C PRO A 341 -4.72 7.77 -15.98
N TRP A 342 -5.69 7.79 -15.06
CA TRP A 342 -5.76 8.77 -13.96
C TRP A 342 -4.69 8.54 -12.88
N PHE A 343 -4.16 7.32 -12.80
CA PHE A 343 -3.09 6.97 -11.86
C PHE A 343 -1.69 7.22 -12.42
N ARG A 344 -1.56 7.80 -13.61
CA ARG A 344 -0.24 7.98 -14.21
C ARG A 344 0.48 9.17 -13.57
N GLY A 345 1.50 8.86 -12.79
CA GLY A 345 2.47 9.87 -12.34
C GLY A 345 3.27 10.48 -13.48
N PHE A 346 4.10 11.47 -13.15
CA PHE A 346 5.00 12.17 -14.06
C PHE A 346 5.93 11.20 -14.83
N ASP A 347 6.47 10.19 -14.12
CA ASP A 347 7.42 9.21 -14.67
C ASP A 347 6.80 8.27 -15.73
N SER A 348 5.47 8.26 -15.86
CA SER A 348 4.71 7.29 -16.67
C SER A 348 4.16 7.88 -17.98
N ILE A 349 4.42 9.16 -18.27
CA ILE A 349 3.91 9.87 -19.46
C ILE A 349 5.01 9.95 -20.52
N HIS A 350 4.78 9.48 -21.75
CA HIS A 350 5.70 9.62 -22.88
C HIS A 350 4.96 10.15 -24.13
N PRO A 351 5.45 11.22 -24.81
CA PRO A 351 6.55 12.10 -24.39
C PRO A 351 6.22 12.81 -23.07
N GLN A 352 7.21 12.97 -22.19
CA GLN A 352 7.01 13.60 -20.88
C GLN A 352 6.61 15.05 -21.08
N ARG A 353 5.40 15.40 -20.64
CA ARG A 353 4.95 16.79 -20.54
C ARG A 353 5.32 17.29 -19.15
N PRO A 354 6.32 18.17 -19.00
CA PRO A 354 6.78 18.63 -17.68
C PRO A 354 5.63 19.24 -16.88
N TRP A 355 5.49 18.78 -15.64
CA TRP A 355 4.63 19.37 -14.64
C TRP A 355 5.33 20.59 -14.06
N VAL A 356 4.80 21.78 -14.32
CA VAL A 356 5.41 23.05 -13.93
C VAL A 356 4.63 23.60 -12.75
N PHE A 357 5.12 23.33 -11.55
CA PHE A 357 4.59 23.85 -10.30
C PHE A 357 4.89 25.35 -10.16
N GLN A 358 3.86 26.18 -10.20
CA GLN A 358 3.99 27.64 -10.22
C GLN A 358 4.01 28.26 -8.82
N GLY A 359 4.68 29.40 -8.67
CA GLY A 359 4.71 30.19 -7.44
C GLY A 359 5.81 29.81 -6.45
N ILE A 360 6.71 28.90 -6.84
CA ILE A 360 7.79 28.37 -6.01
C ILE A 360 8.85 29.43 -5.68
N ASP A 361 9.14 30.32 -6.61
CA ASP A 361 10.19 31.34 -6.47
C ASP A 361 9.87 32.43 -5.43
N GLY A 362 8.61 32.53 -5.00
CA GLY A 362 8.13 33.53 -4.04
C GLY A 362 7.92 32.99 -2.62
N ILE A 363 8.21 31.72 -2.36
CA ILE A 363 8.00 31.14 -1.04
C ILE A 363 9.23 31.46 -0.18
N GLY A 364 9.06 32.32 0.83
CA GLY A 364 10.00 32.46 1.96
C GLY A 364 10.03 31.22 2.87
N LEU A 365 9.93 30.03 2.29
CA LEU A 365 10.53 28.84 2.87
C LEU A 365 12.03 29.06 2.74
N ASP A 366 12.81 28.81 3.78
CA ASP A 366 14.25 28.65 3.65
C ASP A 366 14.49 27.42 2.74
N ALA A 367 14.42 27.66 1.43
CA ALA A 367 14.26 26.72 0.33
C ALA A 367 12.96 25.88 0.36
N PRO A 368 12.12 25.86 -0.71
CA PRO A 368 11.34 24.64 -0.99
C PRO A 368 12.34 23.46 -1.05
N PRO A 369 11.96 22.21 -0.68
CA PRO A 369 12.87 21.08 -0.83
C PRO A 369 13.34 21.04 -2.28
N ASN A 370 14.57 21.51 -2.49
CA ASN A 370 15.22 21.63 -3.78
C ASN A 370 16.24 20.49 -3.83
N PRO A 371 16.19 19.61 -4.85
CA PRO A 371 15.23 19.65 -5.95
C PRO A 371 13.83 19.19 -5.55
N LEU A 372 12.82 19.82 -6.17
CA LEU A 372 11.47 19.25 -6.27
C LEU A 372 11.61 17.77 -6.66
N PRO A 373 10.75 16.87 -6.13
CA PRO A 373 10.89 15.45 -6.43
C PRO A 373 10.91 15.23 -7.95
N THR A 374 12.05 14.74 -8.45
CA THR A 374 12.26 14.50 -9.89
C THR A 374 11.50 13.27 -10.39
N HIS A 375 11.01 12.46 -9.45
CA HIS A 375 10.21 11.26 -9.68
C HIS A 375 8.91 11.37 -8.88
N LEU A 376 7.80 11.56 -9.60
CA LEU A 376 6.45 11.59 -9.05
C LEU A 376 5.68 10.43 -9.69
N SER A 377 5.97 9.22 -9.22
CA SER A 377 5.30 8.01 -9.64
C SER A 377 3.89 7.97 -9.07
N GLY A 378 2.93 7.48 -9.86
CA GLY A 378 1.56 7.38 -9.40
C GLY A 378 1.34 6.22 -8.43
N PRO A 379 0.10 6.05 -7.92
CA PRO A 379 -0.21 5.03 -6.94
C PRO A 379 0.00 3.62 -7.53
N SER A 380 0.52 2.72 -6.69
CA SER A 380 0.70 1.31 -7.05
C SER A 380 0.68 0.42 -5.81
N ALA A 381 0.33 -0.86 -5.99
CA ALA A 381 0.36 -1.84 -4.90
C ALA A 381 1.76 -2.03 -4.28
N GLY A 382 2.84 -1.65 -4.98
CA GLY A 382 4.20 -1.66 -4.43
C GLY A 382 4.41 -0.66 -3.29
N GLN A 383 3.48 0.28 -3.11
CA GLN A 383 3.48 1.26 -2.01
C GLN A 383 2.71 0.76 -0.77
N SER A 384 2.15 -0.47 -0.79
CA SER A 384 1.53 -1.09 0.39
C SER A 384 2.59 -1.50 1.41
N SER A 385 2.49 -0.99 2.64
CA SER A 385 3.39 -1.33 3.75
C SER A 385 3.26 -2.80 4.17
N LEU A 386 2.06 -3.38 4.07
CA LEU A 386 1.79 -4.78 4.42
C LEU A 386 2.64 -5.75 3.60
N ILE A 387 2.74 -5.55 2.29
CA ILE A 387 3.53 -6.42 1.43
C ILE A 387 5.03 -6.38 1.79
N HIS A 388 5.54 -5.20 2.15
CA HIS A 388 6.94 -5.05 2.60
C HIS A 388 7.15 -5.66 3.98
N ALA A 389 6.18 -5.58 4.88
CA ALA A 389 6.26 -6.18 6.20
C ALA A 389 6.38 -7.71 6.11
N LEU A 390 5.58 -8.36 5.25
CA LEU A 390 5.65 -9.80 4.99
C LEU A 390 7.03 -10.22 4.47
N ASP A 391 7.59 -9.44 3.54
CA ASP A 391 8.92 -9.72 2.97
C ASP A 391 10.02 -9.66 4.00
N ILE A 392 10.04 -8.58 4.79
CA ILE A 392 11.05 -8.35 5.83
C ILE A 392 10.94 -9.47 6.88
N PHE A 393 9.73 -9.76 7.34
CA PHE A 393 9.49 -10.75 8.38
C PHE A 393 9.86 -12.17 7.98
N LEU A 394 9.49 -12.60 6.77
CA LEU A 394 9.87 -13.90 6.23
C LEU A 394 11.32 -13.93 5.73
N GLY A 395 12.05 -12.82 5.77
CA GLY A 395 13.45 -12.74 5.35
C GLY A 395 13.66 -12.93 3.85
N VAL A 396 12.70 -12.50 3.01
CA VAL A 396 12.82 -12.51 1.55
C VAL A 396 13.83 -11.45 1.14
N ARG A 397 14.89 -11.86 0.44
CA ARG A 397 15.91 -10.95 -0.09
C ARG A 397 15.69 -10.75 -1.57
N HIS A 398 15.62 -9.50 -1.99
CA HIS A 398 15.47 -9.13 -3.39
C HIS A 398 16.83 -8.78 -4.00
N ALA A 399 17.00 -8.99 -5.29
CA ALA A 399 18.18 -8.52 -6.02
C ALA A 399 18.32 -6.98 -5.94
N GLU A 400 19.55 -6.46 -6.11
CA GLU A 400 19.88 -5.04 -5.87
C GLU A 400 18.98 -4.08 -6.69
N GLY A 401 18.66 -4.42 -7.93
CA GLY A 401 17.79 -3.63 -8.79
C GLY A 401 16.34 -3.58 -8.28
N GLU A 402 15.81 -4.70 -7.83
CA GLU A 402 14.47 -4.85 -7.27
C GLU A 402 14.35 -4.15 -5.91
N GLU A 403 15.34 -4.29 -5.03
CA GLU A 403 15.38 -3.60 -3.74
C GLU A 403 15.44 -2.08 -3.94
N GLU A 404 16.17 -1.58 -4.94
CA GLU A 404 16.19 -0.15 -5.27
C GLU A 404 14.81 0.36 -5.70
N VAL A 405 14.05 -0.43 -6.47
CA VAL A 405 12.66 -0.11 -6.83
C VAL A 405 11.75 -0.12 -5.60
N LEU A 406 11.84 -1.14 -4.75
CA LEU A 406 11.05 -1.24 -3.51
C LEU A 406 11.38 -0.10 -2.54
N ARG A 407 12.66 0.27 -2.41
CA ARG A 407 13.10 1.41 -1.61
C ARG A 407 12.52 2.72 -2.12
N LYS A 408 12.44 2.92 -3.44
CA LYS A 408 11.73 4.07 -4.02
C LYS A 408 10.25 4.06 -3.65
N MET A 409 9.57 2.91 -3.69
CA MET A 409 8.16 2.80 -3.31
C MET A 409 7.92 3.09 -1.82
N ARG A 410 8.87 2.74 -0.94
CA ARG A 410 8.77 3.09 0.50
C ARG A 410 8.66 4.60 0.71
N ALA A 411 9.26 5.43 -0.13
CA ALA A 411 9.14 6.90 -0.04
C ALA A 411 7.70 7.42 -0.23
N TYR A 412 6.79 6.60 -0.77
CA TYR A 412 5.37 6.92 -0.96
C TYR A 412 4.49 6.39 0.19
N MET A 413 5.06 5.67 1.16
CA MET A 413 4.35 5.19 2.34
C MET A 413 4.31 6.26 3.43
N PRO A 414 3.23 6.30 4.24
CA PRO A 414 3.18 7.13 5.44
C PRO A 414 4.45 6.98 6.29
N ARG A 415 4.96 8.10 6.82
CA ARG A 415 6.25 8.14 7.54
C ARG A 415 6.33 7.15 8.70
N HIS A 416 5.22 6.97 9.43
CA HIS A 416 5.16 6.05 10.56
C HIS A 416 5.21 4.58 10.11
N HIS A 417 4.60 4.25 8.96
CA HIS A 417 4.70 2.92 8.37
C HIS A 417 6.11 2.61 7.85
N ARG A 418 6.83 3.60 7.29
CA ARG A 418 8.24 3.42 6.96
C ARG A 418 9.10 3.14 8.19
N ARG A 419 8.84 3.85 9.30
CA ARG A 419 9.55 3.63 10.56
C ARG A 419 9.26 2.24 11.11
N PHE A 420 8.02 1.74 10.97
CA PHE A 420 7.68 0.36 11.30
C PHE A 420 8.52 -0.63 10.49
N LEU A 421 8.59 -0.47 9.17
CA LEU A 421 9.37 -1.37 8.30
C LEU A 421 10.86 -1.33 8.63
N ALA A 422 11.42 -0.16 8.94
CA ALA A 422 12.81 -0.02 9.37
C ALA A 422 13.05 -0.76 10.69
N HIS A 423 12.17 -0.56 11.67
CA HIS A 423 12.25 -1.22 12.97
C HIS A 423 12.11 -2.75 12.86
N LEU A 424 11.16 -3.23 12.06
CA LEU A 424 10.96 -4.65 11.80
C LEU A 424 12.20 -5.29 11.17
N LYS A 425 12.93 -4.55 10.31
CA LYS A 425 14.16 -5.03 9.68
C LYS A 425 15.34 -5.11 10.65
N GLU A 426 15.34 -4.28 11.70
CA GLU A 426 16.41 -4.19 12.70
C GLU A 426 16.24 -5.20 13.86
N SER A 427 15.17 -6.00 13.88
CA SER A 427 14.95 -7.01 14.91
C SER A 427 16.14 -7.97 15.02
N THR A 428 16.71 -8.09 16.23
CA THR A 428 17.97 -8.81 16.48
C THR A 428 17.88 -10.32 16.23
N ARG A 429 16.70 -10.92 16.44
CA ARG A 429 16.42 -12.32 16.13
C ARG A 429 15.55 -12.40 14.91
N SER A 430 16.09 -12.97 13.83
CA SER A 430 15.32 -13.16 12.59
C SER A 430 14.66 -14.53 12.58
N LEU A 431 13.38 -14.58 12.26
CA LEU A 431 12.64 -15.83 12.06
C LEU A 431 13.37 -16.77 11.10
N ARG A 432 13.85 -16.23 9.97
CA ARG A 432 14.61 -17.01 8.99
C ARG A 432 15.94 -17.53 9.55
N GLY A 433 16.59 -16.79 10.45
CA GLY A 433 17.82 -17.21 11.13
C GLY A 433 17.59 -18.39 12.06
N LEU A 434 16.52 -18.34 12.86
CA LEU A 434 16.08 -19.47 13.69
C LEU A 434 15.83 -20.72 12.84
N VAL A 435 14.98 -20.59 11.80
CA VAL A 435 14.60 -21.73 10.94
C VAL A 435 15.79 -22.33 10.19
N ALA A 436 16.76 -21.49 9.77
CA ALA A 436 17.96 -21.95 9.10
C ALA A 436 18.99 -22.62 10.03
N GLY A 437 18.80 -22.53 11.35
CA GLY A 437 19.77 -23.01 12.35
C GLY A 437 21.02 -22.13 12.46
N ASN A 438 20.93 -20.84 12.11
CA ASN A 438 22.05 -19.90 12.14
C ASN A 438 22.05 -18.97 13.36
N ASP A 439 21.08 -19.12 14.27
CA ASP A 439 20.96 -18.31 15.49
C ASP A 439 21.75 -18.97 16.63
N GLU A 440 23.05 -19.23 16.41
CA GLU A 440 23.98 -19.46 17.53
C GLU A 440 24.14 -18.11 18.23
N GLY A 441 23.41 -17.95 19.33
CA GLY A 441 23.49 -16.78 20.18
C GLY A 441 24.95 -16.48 20.51
N ASN A 442 25.31 -15.21 20.32
CA ASN A 442 26.51 -14.60 20.87
C ASN A 442 26.40 -14.63 22.40
N GLY A 443 26.61 -15.80 22.99
CA GLY A 443 26.82 -15.97 24.42
C GLY A 443 28.22 -15.47 24.74
N GLU A 444 28.32 -14.21 25.16
CA GLU A 444 29.51 -13.72 25.85
C GLU A 444 29.65 -14.44 27.19
N GLY A 445 30.09 -15.69 27.14
CA GLY A 445 30.69 -16.42 28.24
C GLY A 445 32.13 -15.94 28.38
N GLN A 446 32.35 -15.13 29.40
CA GLN A 446 33.67 -14.65 29.80
C GLN A 446 34.54 -15.84 30.25
N GLU A 447 35.33 -16.41 29.32
CA GLU A 447 36.40 -17.35 29.67
C GLU A 447 37.57 -16.61 30.32
N GLY A 448 37.59 -16.62 31.65
CA GLY A 448 38.79 -16.40 32.44
C GLY A 448 39.57 -17.71 32.57
N GLY A 449 40.71 -17.80 31.88
CA GLY A 449 41.59 -18.96 31.89
C GLY A 449 42.29 -19.24 33.23
N GLY A 450 42.74 -20.49 33.41
CA GLY A 450 43.62 -20.87 34.52
C GLY A 450 43.83 -22.36 34.73
N GLU A 451 44.84 -22.90 34.04
CA GLU A 451 45.82 -23.93 34.48
C GLU A 451 45.39 -25.29 35.06
N GLY A 452 45.76 -26.36 34.32
CA GLY A 452 46.81 -27.29 34.76
C GLY A 452 46.45 -28.43 35.71
N GLY A 453 46.42 -29.66 35.18
CA GLY A 453 46.47 -30.88 36.01
C GLY A 453 46.47 -32.17 35.21
N GLN A 454 47.63 -32.83 35.13
CA GLN A 454 47.79 -34.20 34.63
C GLN A 454 47.14 -35.20 35.60
N GLY A 455 46.47 -36.22 35.06
CA GLY A 455 46.01 -37.38 35.82
C GLY A 455 45.53 -38.49 34.89
N GLU A 456 46.36 -39.53 34.74
CA GLU A 456 46.00 -40.81 34.12
C GLU A 456 44.96 -41.54 34.98
N GLY A 457 44.00 -42.20 34.33
CA GLY A 457 43.02 -43.07 34.97
C GLY A 457 42.07 -43.71 33.97
N ASN A 458 42.41 -44.93 33.54
CA ASN A 458 41.50 -45.86 32.86
C ASN A 458 40.34 -46.21 33.81
N GLU A 459 39.11 -45.86 33.45
CA GLU A 459 37.91 -46.57 33.92
C GLU A 459 36.94 -46.73 32.74
N GLU A 460 36.81 -47.97 32.27
CA GLU A 460 35.71 -48.43 31.45
C GLU A 460 34.41 -48.25 32.24
N LYS A 461 33.54 -47.35 31.79
CA LYS A 461 32.13 -47.32 32.16
C LYS A 461 31.29 -47.58 30.92
N GLU A 462 30.99 -48.85 30.70
CA GLU A 462 29.75 -49.24 30.03
C GLU A 462 28.58 -48.75 30.90
N GLY A 463 27.79 -47.83 30.37
CA GLY A 463 26.63 -47.28 31.06
C GLY A 463 25.60 -46.80 30.05
N ASN A 464 24.59 -47.65 29.82
CA ASN A 464 23.27 -47.40 29.22
C ASN A 464 23.10 -46.12 28.39
N ASP A 465 23.27 -46.27 27.08
CA ASP A 465 22.85 -45.34 26.04
C ASP A 465 21.53 -45.82 25.41
N GLU A 466 20.44 -45.82 26.19
CA GLU A 466 19.09 -46.17 25.69
C GLU A 466 18.07 -45.02 25.91
N GLY A 467 18.53 -43.85 26.40
CA GLY A 467 17.68 -42.68 26.64
C GLY A 467 18.00 -41.46 25.77
N GLN A 468 19.14 -41.46 25.06
CA GLN A 468 19.64 -40.31 24.31
C GLN A 468 19.26 -40.34 22.82
N GLU A 469 18.93 -41.52 22.28
CA GLU A 469 18.48 -41.70 20.89
C GLU A 469 17.07 -41.11 20.65
N GLY A 470 16.18 -41.13 21.64
CA GLY A 470 14.80 -40.65 21.49
C GLY A 470 14.64 -39.13 21.54
N GLU A 471 15.41 -38.43 22.39
CA GLU A 471 15.34 -36.96 22.52
C GLU A 471 15.89 -36.27 21.26
N GLY A 472 16.95 -36.81 20.65
CA GLY A 472 17.51 -36.28 19.40
C GLY A 472 16.61 -36.48 18.18
N GLU A 473 15.81 -37.56 18.15
CA GLU A 473 14.84 -37.81 17.09
C GLU A 473 13.64 -36.84 17.15
N GLU A 474 13.11 -36.56 18.34
CA GLU A 474 12.02 -35.60 18.54
C GLU A 474 12.45 -34.15 18.22
N GLU A 475 13.67 -33.76 18.56
CA GLU A 475 14.23 -32.44 18.25
C GLU A 475 14.41 -32.23 16.74
N GLU A 476 14.95 -33.22 16.03
CA GLU A 476 15.09 -33.19 14.56
C GLU A 476 13.73 -33.19 13.85
N GLU A 477 12.75 -33.95 14.36
CA GLU A 477 11.38 -33.91 13.83
C GLU A 477 10.75 -32.51 14.03
N GLY A 478 10.90 -31.92 15.21
CA GLY A 478 10.43 -30.56 15.51
C GLY A 478 11.04 -29.49 14.59
N LYS A 479 12.35 -29.58 14.34
CA LYS A 479 13.07 -28.70 13.41
C LYS A 479 12.59 -28.87 11.97
N LYS A 480 12.36 -30.11 11.53
CA LYS A 480 11.81 -30.40 10.21
C LYS A 480 10.40 -29.82 10.04
N MET A 481 9.54 -29.96 11.05
CA MET A 481 8.20 -29.36 11.05
C MET A 481 8.26 -27.83 10.97
N LEU A 482 9.18 -27.19 11.71
CA LEU A 482 9.39 -25.75 11.67
C LEU A 482 9.80 -25.28 10.26
N VAL A 483 10.77 -25.96 9.63
CA VAL A 483 11.22 -25.67 8.26
C VAL A 483 10.07 -25.84 7.27
N GLU A 484 9.27 -26.90 7.41
CA GLU A 484 8.12 -27.14 6.56
C GLU A 484 7.07 -26.03 6.69
N ALA A 485 6.70 -25.65 7.91
CA ALA A 485 5.74 -24.57 8.17
C ALA A 485 6.23 -23.22 7.61
N TYR A 486 7.52 -22.90 7.79
CA TYR A 486 8.12 -21.70 7.22
C TYR A 486 8.04 -21.71 5.69
N ASN A 487 8.40 -22.83 5.06
CA ASN A 487 8.34 -23.00 3.61
C ASN A 487 6.91 -22.94 3.06
N GLN A 488 5.92 -23.40 3.83
CA GLN A 488 4.50 -23.25 3.49
C GLN A 488 4.08 -21.77 3.49
N ALA A 489 4.48 -20.98 4.49
CA ALA A 489 4.21 -19.54 4.55
C ALA A 489 4.88 -18.77 3.39
N VAL A 490 6.17 -19.05 3.11
CA VAL A 490 6.88 -18.50 1.94
C VAL A 490 6.20 -18.92 0.63
N GLY A 491 5.74 -20.17 0.55
CA GLY A 491 4.97 -20.69 -0.57
C GLY A 491 3.64 -19.97 -0.78
N ALA A 492 2.93 -19.60 0.30
CA ALA A 492 1.73 -18.78 0.24
C ALA A 492 2.02 -17.37 -0.30
N LEU A 493 3.10 -16.72 0.18
CA LEU A 493 3.53 -15.41 -0.33
C LEU A 493 3.89 -15.46 -1.82
N ARG A 494 4.54 -16.53 -2.26
CA ARG A 494 4.80 -16.76 -3.69
C ARG A 494 3.49 -16.89 -4.47
N LYS A 495 2.51 -17.67 -3.99
CA LYS A 495 1.20 -17.81 -4.65
C LYS A 495 0.47 -16.46 -4.77
N LEU A 496 0.54 -15.62 -3.74
CA LEU A 496 0.03 -14.25 -3.79
C LEU A 496 0.68 -13.42 -4.91
N ARG A 497 2.01 -13.51 -5.06
CA ARG A 497 2.74 -12.85 -6.15
C ARG A 497 2.40 -13.41 -7.53
N ASP A 498 2.25 -14.72 -7.65
CA ASP A 498 1.78 -15.37 -8.88
C ASP A 498 0.36 -14.90 -9.26
N ALA A 499 -0.54 -14.77 -8.29
CA ALA A 499 -1.88 -14.21 -8.50
C ALA A 499 -1.80 -12.75 -8.95
N HIS A 500 -0.96 -11.93 -8.30
CA HIS A 500 -0.74 -10.53 -8.68
C HIS A 500 -0.19 -10.40 -10.10
N PHE A 501 0.82 -11.19 -10.48
CA PHE A 501 1.31 -11.23 -11.85
C PHE A 501 0.21 -11.61 -12.84
N GLY A 502 -0.62 -12.60 -12.49
CA GLY A 502 -1.79 -12.99 -13.29
C GLY A 502 -2.85 -11.88 -13.43
N ILE A 503 -3.02 -11.02 -12.42
CA ILE A 503 -3.85 -9.81 -12.52
C ILE A 503 -3.18 -8.81 -13.46
N VAL A 504 -1.91 -8.47 -13.28
CA VAL A 504 -1.20 -7.54 -14.17
C VAL A 504 -1.20 -7.99 -15.63
N ALA A 505 -0.98 -9.28 -15.88
CA ALA A 505 -1.04 -9.84 -17.22
C ALA A 505 -2.40 -9.61 -17.89
N ARG A 506 -3.50 -9.76 -17.14
CA ARG A 506 -4.86 -9.59 -17.65
C ARG A 506 -5.31 -8.14 -17.76
N TYR A 507 -4.92 -7.28 -16.81
CA TYR A 507 -5.44 -5.91 -16.70
C TYR A 507 -4.53 -4.86 -17.35
N ILE A 508 -3.27 -5.21 -17.62
CA ILE A 508 -2.28 -4.29 -18.18
C ILE A 508 -1.69 -4.85 -19.47
N ILE A 509 -1.02 -6.01 -19.39
CA ILE A 509 -0.23 -6.53 -20.52
C ILE A 509 -1.14 -6.92 -21.70
N GLY A 510 -2.20 -7.69 -21.44
CA GLY A 510 -3.16 -8.13 -22.46
C GLY A 510 -3.81 -6.95 -23.19
N PRO A 511 -4.49 -6.02 -22.49
CA PRO A 511 -5.07 -4.83 -23.10
C PRO A 511 -4.05 -3.95 -23.85
N ALA A 512 -2.82 -3.81 -23.33
CA ALA A 512 -1.75 -3.08 -24.02
C ALA A 512 -1.34 -3.73 -25.36
N ALA A 513 -1.23 -5.06 -25.39
CA ALA A 513 -0.94 -5.81 -26.61
C ALA A 513 -2.09 -5.69 -27.62
N SER A 514 -3.33 -5.85 -27.17
CA SER A 514 -4.52 -5.67 -28.02
C SER A 514 -4.64 -4.25 -28.59
N ALA A 515 -4.35 -3.22 -27.79
CA ALA A 515 -4.34 -1.84 -28.25
C ALA A 515 -3.20 -1.57 -29.27
N SER A 516 -2.05 -2.23 -29.11
CA SER A 516 -0.95 -2.12 -30.07
C SER A 516 -1.26 -2.83 -31.40
N ALA A 517 -1.87 -4.02 -31.34
CA ALA A 517 -2.30 -4.75 -32.53
C ALA A 517 -3.35 -3.96 -33.33
N LYS A 518 -4.32 -3.31 -32.66
CA LYS A 518 -5.33 -2.44 -33.30
C LYS A 518 -4.71 -1.26 -34.04
N VAL A 519 -3.70 -0.62 -33.45
CA VAL A 519 -2.97 0.50 -34.09
C VAL A 519 -2.20 0.01 -35.31
N ALA A 520 -1.50 -1.13 -35.20
CA ALA A 520 -0.78 -1.72 -36.32
C ALA A 520 -1.73 -2.13 -37.47
N SER A 521 -2.89 -2.72 -37.16
CA SER A 521 -3.89 -3.05 -38.20
C SER A 521 -4.45 -1.80 -38.87
N ALA A 522 -4.73 -0.73 -38.12
CA ALA A 522 -5.25 0.52 -38.68
C ALA A 522 -4.22 1.20 -39.60
N ALA A 523 -2.94 1.22 -39.20
CA ALA A 523 -1.84 1.75 -40.01
C ALA A 523 -1.65 0.97 -41.32
N ASN A 524 -1.76 -0.37 -41.27
CA ASN A 524 -1.67 -1.21 -42.46
C ASN A 524 -2.87 -1.01 -43.39
N SER A 525 -4.08 -0.82 -42.86
CA SER A 525 -5.27 -0.49 -43.66
C SER A 525 -5.17 0.89 -44.31
N SER A 526 -4.64 1.91 -43.61
CA SER A 526 -4.42 3.24 -44.19
C SER A 526 -3.30 3.25 -45.24
N ALA A 527 -2.23 2.46 -45.04
CA ALA A 527 -1.16 2.31 -46.01
C ALA A 527 -1.64 1.56 -47.27
N ALA A 528 -2.47 0.53 -47.10
CA ALA A 528 -3.10 -0.16 -48.21
C ALA A 528 -4.05 0.75 -49.01
N ALA A 529 -4.86 1.57 -48.32
CA ALA A 529 -5.73 2.57 -48.95
C ALA A 529 -4.92 3.65 -49.71
N ALA A 530 -3.85 4.17 -49.12
CA ALA A 530 -2.96 5.14 -49.78
C ALA A 530 -2.23 4.55 -51.00
N SER A 531 -1.86 3.26 -50.95
CA SER A 531 -1.24 2.55 -52.09
C SER A 531 -2.25 2.27 -53.22
N ALA A 532 -3.53 2.11 -52.90
CA ALA A 532 -4.59 1.95 -53.90
C ALA A 532 -4.91 3.28 -54.61
N ASP A 533 -4.85 4.42 -53.91
CA ASP A 533 -4.99 5.75 -54.50
C ASP A 533 -3.77 6.14 -55.36
N ALA A 534 -2.56 5.76 -54.97
CA ALA A 534 -1.35 6.01 -55.76
C ALA A 534 -1.31 5.20 -57.08
N ASN A 535 -1.86 3.97 -57.07
CA ASN A 535 -1.96 3.13 -58.28
C ASN A 535 -3.08 3.56 -59.25
N ALA A 536 -3.95 4.51 -58.87
CA ALA A 536 -4.95 5.10 -59.75
C ALA A 536 -4.41 6.29 -60.57
N ALA A 537 -3.21 6.79 -60.27
CA ALA A 537 -2.66 8.03 -60.85
C ALA A 537 -1.49 7.84 -61.85
N VAL A 538 -1.10 6.61 -62.20
CA VAL A 538 -0.02 6.37 -63.19
C VAL A 538 -0.46 5.40 -64.27
N THR A 539 -1.06 5.94 -65.33
CA THR A 539 -1.07 5.32 -66.67
C THR A 539 -0.33 6.24 -67.62
N SER A 540 0.98 6.00 -67.83
CA SER A 540 1.73 6.22 -69.08
C SER A 540 3.24 6.00 -68.88
N ALA A 541 3.71 4.87 -69.40
CA ALA A 541 4.97 4.60 -70.12
C ALA A 541 6.37 4.90 -69.53
N ASP A 542 7.18 3.84 -69.62
CA ASP A 542 8.61 3.71 -69.94
C ASP A 542 9.68 3.57 -68.81
N ASP A 543 10.13 2.32 -68.71
CA ASP A 543 11.51 1.81 -68.54
C ASP A 543 12.56 2.70 -67.86
N ALA A 544 12.98 2.30 -66.65
CA ALA A 544 14.39 2.08 -66.34
C ALA A 544 14.56 1.41 -64.97
N ASN A 545 15.17 0.24 -64.99
CA ASN A 545 15.67 -0.53 -63.86
C ASN A 545 16.76 0.26 -63.09
N VAL A 546 16.51 0.59 -61.81
CA VAL A 546 17.57 0.95 -60.85
C VAL A 546 17.30 0.28 -59.51
N ASN A 547 18.14 -0.69 -59.19
CA ASN A 547 18.33 -1.31 -57.90
C ASN A 547 18.95 -0.30 -56.92
N VAL A 548 18.29 -0.03 -55.78
CA VAL A 548 18.91 0.60 -54.59
C VAL A 548 18.28 0.06 -53.31
N ASN A 549 19.09 -0.76 -52.62
CA ASN A 549 19.21 -0.98 -51.18
C ASN A 549 17.96 -0.89 -50.29
N ALA A 550 17.48 -2.07 -49.88
CA ALA A 550 16.76 -2.26 -48.63
C ALA A 550 17.76 -2.36 -47.47
N ASP A 551 18.04 -1.24 -46.80
CA ASP A 551 18.69 -1.22 -45.48
C ASP A 551 18.38 0.12 -44.79
N ALA A 552 17.21 0.20 -44.13
CA ALA A 552 16.89 1.17 -43.08
C ALA A 552 15.45 0.96 -42.57
N ALA A 553 15.18 -0.14 -41.86
CA ALA A 553 13.90 -0.30 -41.16
C ALA A 553 14.04 -1.23 -39.96
N THR A 554 14.92 -0.92 -39.00
CA THR A 554 14.94 -1.65 -37.73
C THR A 554 15.46 -0.75 -36.62
N GLU A 555 14.68 0.26 -36.18
CA GLU A 555 14.95 0.87 -34.87
C GLU A 555 13.77 1.62 -34.19
N GLY A 556 12.63 1.85 -34.85
CA GLY A 556 11.52 2.64 -34.24
C GLY A 556 10.43 1.87 -33.48
N GLY A 557 10.29 0.55 -33.68
CA GLY A 557 9.11 -0.20 -33.18
C GLY A 557 9.18 -0.70 -31.74
N GLY A 558 10.39 -0.81 -31.17
CA GLY A 558 10.61 -1.43 -29.85
C GLY A 558 10.33 -0.51 -28.67
N GLU A 559 10.55 0.80 -28.81
CA GLU A 559 10.41 1.76 -27.71
C GLU A 559 8.95 2.07 -27.36
N GLY A 560 8.06 2.12 -28.37
CA GLY A 560 6.63 2.36 -28.16
C GLY A 560 5.92 1.20 -27.44
N LEU A 561 6.36 -0.03 -27.64
CA LEU A 561 5.83 -1.19 -26.91
C LEU A 561 6.35 -1.24 -25.47
N ARG A 562 7.64 -0.92 -25.27
CA ARG A 562 8.27 -0.84 -23.94
C ARG A 562 7.70 0.28 -23.07
N SER A 563 7.31 1.43 -23.65
CA SER A 563 6.67 2.52 -22.91
C SER A 563 5.24 2.17 -22.45
N ARG A 564 4.49 1.38 -23.23
CA ARG A 564 3.11 0.96 -22.92
C ARG A 564 3.02 -0.13 -21.84
N LEU A 565 4.10 -0.89 -21.63
CA LEU A 565 4.22 -1.94 -20.62
C LEU A 565 4.72 -1.44 -19.25
N LYS A 566 4.98 -0.13 -19.11
CA LYS A 566 5.38 0.45 -17.83
C LYS A 566 4.23 0.47 -16.82
N GLY A 567 4.49 0.15 -15.56
CA GLY A 567 3.51 0.32 -14.46
C GLY A 567 3.11 1.79 -14.25
N THR A 568 2.16 2.07 -13.37
CA THR A 568 1.78 3.45 -12.98
C THR A 568 2.95 4.21 -12.32
N GLY A 569 3.93 3.47 -11.77
CA GLY A 569 5.22 3.98 -11.30
C GLY A 569 6.40 3.81 -12.27
N GLY A 570 6.15 3.68 -13.58
CA GLY A 570 7.22 3.78 -14.61
C GLY A 570 8.14 2.56 -14.79
N THR A 571 7.99 1.49 -14.02
CA THR A 571 8.82 0.25 -14.10
C THR A 571 8.36 -0.72 -15.20
N ASP A 572 9.27 -1.51 -15.77
CA ASP A 572 8.92 -2.68 -16.61
C ASP A 572 8.24 -3.74 -15.72
N LEU A 573 6.92 -3.59 -15.59
CA LEU A 573 6.12 -4.21 -14.53
C LEU A 573 6.17 -5.73 -14.60
N ALA A 574 6.20 -6.30 -15.81
CA ALA A 574 6.24 -7.73 -16.01
C ALA A 574 7.58 -8.34 -15.54
N ARG A 575 8.70 -7.69 -15.88
CA ARG A 575 10.02 -8.16 -15.47
C ARG A 575 10.21 -8.04 -13.96
N PHE A 576 9.87 -6.87 -13.42
CA PHE A 576 10.01 -6.59 -11.99
C PHE A 576 9.20 -7.58 -11.14
N LEU A 577 7.90 -7.76 -11.43
CA LEU A 577 7.05 -8.68 -10.66
C LEU A 577 7.50 -10.13 -10.78
N LYS A 578 8.01 -10.53 -11.96
CA LYS A 578 8.57 -11.87 -12.15
C LYS A 578 9.82 -12.07 -11.29
N SER A 579 10.73 -11.10 -11.28
CA SER A 579 11.96 -11.15 -10.45
C SER A 579 11.62 -11.22 -8.97
N VAL A 580 10.78 -10.31 -8.48
CA VAL A 580 10.32 -10.30 -7.09
C VAL A 580 9.70 -11.65 -6.69
N ARG A 581 8.87 -12.26 -7.54
CA ARG A 581 8.34 -13.60 -7.29
C ARG A 581 9.43 -14.67 -7.23
N ASP A 582 10.38 -14.63 -8.16
CA ASP A 582 11.46 -15.60 -8.24
C ASP A 582 12.36 -15.47 -6.98
N ASP A 583 12.63 -14.25 -6.50
CA ASP A 583 13.33 -13.98 -5.23
C ASP A 583 12.59 -14.57 -4.01
N THR A 584 11.25 -14.58 -3.98
CA THR A 584 10.49 -15.29 -2.92
C THR A 584 10.75 -16.79 -2.93
N LYS A 585 10.86 -17.37 -4.12
CA LYS A 585 11.08 -18.80 -4.27
C LYS A 585 12.45 -19.18 -3.71
N GLU A 586 13.43 -18.30 -3.81
CA GLU A 586 14.78 -18.49 -3.27
C GLU A 586 14.84 -18.35 -1.74
N ALA A 587 13.80 -17.81 -1.09
CA ALA A 587 13.74 -17.72 0.36
C ALA A 587 13.51 -19.08 1.04
N VAL A 588 12.95 -20.07 0.32
CA VAL A 588 12.69 -21.45 0.78
C VAL A 588 13.97 -22.07 1.34
N ILE A 589 13.87 -22.70 2.52
CA ILE A 589 14.98 -23.37 3.19
C ILE A 589 14.93 -24.86 2.82
N SER A 590 16.05 -25.41 2.36
CA SER A 590 16.16 -26.86 2.13
C SER A 590 16.11 -27.60 3.46
N SER A 591 15.20 -28.57 3.60
CA SER A 591 15.32 -29.59 4.65
C SER A 591 16.61 -30.34 4.37
N LYS A 592 17.59 -30.25 5.27
CA LYS A 592 18.72 -31.18 5.27
C LYS A 592 18.26 -32.54 5.75
#